data_AF-A0A1I5YX65-F1
#
_entry.id   AF-A0A1I5YX65-F1
#
_cell.length_a   1.000
_cell.length_b   1.000
_cell.length_c   1.000
_cell.angle_alpha   90.00
_cell.angle_beta   90.00
_cell.angle_gamma   90.00
#
_symmetry.space_group_name_H-M   'P 1'
#
loop_
_entity.id
_entity.type
_entity.pdbx_description
1 polymer ?
#
loop_
_entity_poly.entity_id
_entity_poly.type
_entity_poly.pdbx_seq_one_letter_code
_entity_poly.pdbx_strand_id
1 'polypeptide(L)'
;MTSAEITSRYQSVIRRSFARHMDLFLTAQFLRSSNQDLSQVSEREYETFQATPEDWARYLESHQAKSLTSSFGNSSTVQALDENIKSWWKNLGDSKAKYRDIHSRRFGIPSAQFKALFISDSELACAYCQITDAQFKTLIDARQIQTKRLRTRGSTFEIDCREPHLGYTINNLAICCYWCNNAKTDEFTEDEFRPVAEALGRVWQQRLSALSAT
;
A
#
# COMPACT_ATOMS: atom_id res chain seq x y z
N MET A 1 6.84 19.60 3.98
CA MET A 1 6.88 18.88 2.68
C MET A 1 6.46 19.82 1.57
N THR A 2 7.14 19.81 0.41
CA THR A 2 6.83 20.68 -0.74
C THR A 2 5.70 20.10 -1.60
N SER A 3 5.06 20.97 -2.40
CA SER A 3 4.02 20.54 -3.37
C SER A 3 4.54 19.51 -4.39
N ALA A 4 5.81 19.65 -4.81
CA ALA A 4 6.46 18.72 -5.72
C ALA A 4 6.65 17.32 -5.08
N GLU A 5 7.05 17.26 -3.81
CA GLU A 5 7.19 16.01 -3.07
C GLU A 5 5.83 15.30 -2.89
N ILE A 6 4.78 16.06 -2.54
CA ILE A 6 3.42 15.51 -2.41
C ILE A 6 2.95 14.95 -3.76
N THR A 7 3.21 15.67 -4.86
CA THR A 7 2.86 15.21 -6.21
C THR A 7 3.61 13.93 -6.58
N SER A 8 4.91 13.84 -6.28
CA SER A 8 5.69 12.62 -6.51
C SER A 8 5.15 11.42 -5.70
N ARG A 9 4.78 11.65 -4.44
CA ARG A 9 4.17 10.63 -3.56
C ARG A 9 2.82 10.16 -4.09
N TYR A 10 1.98 11.09 -4.55
CA TYR A 10 0.71 10.77 -5.19
C TYR A 10 0.91 9.82 -6.39
N GLN A 11 1.86 10.13 -7.28
CA GLN A 11 2.15 9.27 -8.43
C GLN A 11 2.65 7.87 -8.00
N SER A 12 3.42 7.80 -6.92
CA SER A 12 3.85 6.51 -6.35
C SER A 12 2.66 5.70 -5.80
N VAL A 13 1.75 6.37 -5.09
CA VAL A 13 0.54 5.75 -4.54
C VAL A 13 -0.38 5.24 -5.64
N ILE A 14 -0.69 6.05 -6.65
CA ILE A 14 -1.54 5.63 -7.78
C ILE A 14 -0.92 4.46 -8.54
N ARG A 15 0.41 4.45 -8.73
CA ARG A 15 1.09 3.33 -9.39
C ARG A 15 0.96 2.03 -8.60
N ARG A 16 1.13 2.08 -7.27
CA ARG A 16 0.99 0.91 -6.39
C ARG A 16 -0.46 0.44 -6.30
N SER A 17 -1.40 1.38 -6.20
CA SER A 17 -2.83 1.12 -6.25
C SER A 17 -3.22 0.39 -7.53
N PHE A 18 -2.78 0.88 -8.68
CA PHE A 18 -3.03 0.25 -9.97
C PHE A 18 -2.46 -1.17 -10.04
N ALA A 19 -1.18 -1.32 -9.69
CA ALA A 19 -0.50 -2.63 -9.76
C ALA A 19 -1.22 -3.67 -8.89
N ARG A 20 -1.51 -3.33 -7.64
CA ARG A 20 -2.21 -4.22 -6.70
C ARG A 20 -3.62 -4.56 -7.15
N HIS A 21 -4.41 -3.56 -7.54
CA HIS A 21 -5.79 -3.78 -7.96
C HIS A 21 -5.86 -4.60 -9.25
N MET A 22 -4.91 -4.39 -10.17
CA MET A 22 -4.81 -5.19 -11.39
C MET A 22 -4.43 -6.64 -11.08
N ASP A 23 -3.48 -6.87 -10.17
CA ASP A 23 -3.08 -8.23 -9.80
C ASP A 23 -4.22 -9.01 -9.14
N LEU A 24 -4.98 -8.37 -8.24
CA LEU A 24 -6.20 -8.91 -7.66
C LEU A 24 -7.26 -9.22 -8.73
N PHE A 25 -7.49 -8.29 -9.66
CA PHE A 25 -8.43 -8.48 -10.76
C PHE A 25 -8.04 -9.68 -11.64
N LEU A 26 -6.80 -9.75 -12.09
CA LEU A 26 -6.35 -10.84 -12.96
C LEU A 26 -6.38 -12.19 -12.23
N THR A 27 -6.05 -12.21 -10.93
CA THR A 27 -6.19 -13.42 -10.11
C THR A 27 -7.65 -13.89 -10.04
N ALA A 28 -8.59 -12.96 -9.81
CA ALA A 28 -10.02 -13.26 -9.79
C ALA A 28 -10.49 -13.79 -11.15
N GLN A 29 -10.11 -13.13 -12.25
CA GLN A 29 -10.51 -13.55 -13.59
C GLN A 29 -9.93 -14.91 -13.99
N PHE A 30 -8.69 -15.20 -13.57
CA PHE A 30 -8.08 -16.51 -13.78
C PHE A 30 -8.89 -17.63 -13.12
N LEU A 31 -9.39 -17.40 -11.90
CA LEU A 31 -10.17 -18.40 -11.17
C LEU A 31 -11.62 -18.52 -11.66
N ARG A 32 -12.21 -17.42 -12.13
CA ARG A 32 -13.57 -17.40 -12.69
C ARG A 32 -13.65 -17.97 -14.10
N SER A 33 -12.52 -17.96 -14.82
CA SER A 33 -12.40 -18.52 -16.16
C SER A 33 -12.40 -20.05 -16.11
N SER A 34 -13.31 -20.71 -16.85
CA SER A 34 -13.47 -22.18 -16.81
C SER A 34 -12.23 -22.94 -17.26
N ASN A 35 -11.41 -22.34 -18.14
CA ASN A 35 -10.14 -22.88 -18.61
C ASN A 35 -8.92 -22.18 -17.98
N GLN A 36 -9.15 -21.29 -17.00
CA GLN A 36 -8.11 -20.51 -16.33
C GLN A 36 -7.20 -19.74 -17.32
N ASP A 37 -7.83 -19.16 -18.34
CA ASP A 37 -7.18 -18.35 -19.38
C ASP A 37 -7.58 -16.87 -19.24
N LEU A 38 -6.59 -15.98 -19.31
CA LEU A 38 -6.76 -14.53 -19.25
C LEU A 38 -6.87 -13.87 -20.63
N SER A 39 -6.73 -14.61 -21.74
CA SER A 39 -6.68 -14.04 -23.10
C SER A 39 -7.89 -13.21 -23.50
N GLN A 40 -9.06 -13.48 -22.90
CA GLN A 40 -10.32 -12.79 -23.20
C GLN A 40 -10.66 -11.66 -22.22
N VAL A 41 -9.80 -11.38 -21.23
CA VAL A 41 -10.06 -10.34 -20.23
C VAL A 41 -10.07 -8.95 -20.87
N SER A 42 -11.14 -8.21 -20.62
CA SER A 42 -11.45 -6.94 -21.25
C SER A 42 -11.40 -5.74 -20.30
N GLU A 43 -11.26 -4.54 -20.90
CA GLU A 43 -11.30 -3.25 -20.18
C GLU A 43 -12.62 -3.05 -19.44
N ARG A 44 -13.73 -3.52 -20.03
CA ARG A 44 -15.08 -3.42 -19.46
C ARG A 44 -15.18 -4.23 -18.17
N GLU A 45 -14.65 -5.45 -18.16
CA GLU A 45 -14.64 -6.28 -16.96
C GLU A 45 -13.83 -5.63 -15.82
N TYR A 46 -12.71 -5.00 -16.15
CA TYR A 46 -11.93 -4.25 -15.16
C TYR A 46 -12.68 -3.03 -14.63
N GLU A 47 -13.35 -2.25 -15.49
CA GLU A 47 -14.10 -1.05 -15.09
C GLU A 47 -15.27 -1.36 -14.14
N THR A 48 -15.85 -2.54 -14.26
CA THR A 48 -16.94 -3.02 -13.41
C THR A 48 -16.49 -3.98 -12.31
N PHE A 49 -15.19 -4.23 -12.18
CA PHE A 49 -14.68 -5.20 -11.23
C PHE A 49 -14.96 -4.78 -9.79
N GLN A 50 -15.51 -5.71 -9.02
CA GLN A 50 -15.66 -5.61 -7.58
C GLN A 50 -15.09 -6.89 -6.97
N ALA A 51 -14.06 -6.73 -6.14
CA ALA A 51 -13.47 -7.84 -5.43
C ALA A 51 -14.42 -8.32 -4.33
N THR A 52 -14.66 -9.62 -4.29
CA THR A 52 -15.34 -10.30 -3.19
C THR A 52 -14.33 -10.69 -2.10
N PRO A 53 -14.78 -11.00 -0.87
CA PRO A 53 -13.91 -11.57 0.16
C PRO A 53 -13.19 -12.85 -0.31
N GLU A 54 -13.84 -13.66 -1.15
CA GLU A 54 -13.22 -14.87 -1.72
C GLU A 54 -12.09 -14.52 -2.69
N ASP A 55 -12.29 -13.55 -3.59
CA ASP A 55 -11.22 -13.12 -4.49
C ASP A 55 -9.99 -12.64 -3.71
N TRP A 56 -10.21 -11.90 -2.62
CA TRP A 56 -9.13 -11.46 -1.74
C TRP A 56 -8.42 -12.62 -1.05
N ALA A 57 -9.17 -13.59 -0.52
CA ALA A 57 -8.60 -14.78 0.12
C ALA A 57 -7.76 -15.60 -0.87
N ARG A 58 -8.26 -15.79 -2.09
CA ARG A 58 -7.54 -16.50 -3.16
C ARG A 58 -6.31 -15.73 -3.63
N TYR A 59 -6.39 -14.41 -3.75
CA TYR A 59 -5.23 -13.57 -4.01
C TYR A 59 -4.18 -13.74 -2.90
N LEU A 60 -4.58 -13.70 -1.63
CA LEU A 60 -3.64 -13.87 -0.53
C LEU A 60 -2.98 -15.26 -0.55
N GLU A 61 -3.77 -16.31 -0.84
CA GLU A 61 -3.29 -17.69 -0.98
C GLU A 61 -2.22 -17.84 -2.07
N SER A 62 -2.36 -17.18 -3.22
CA SER A 62 -1.34 -17.26 -4.28
C SER A 62 -0.01 -16.64 -3.83
N HIS A 63 -0.06 -15.50 -3.13
CA HIS A 63 1.12 -14.82 -2.59
C HIS A 63 1.77 -15.55 -1.40
N GLN A 64 0.99 -16.38 -0.69
CA GLN A 64 1.45 -17.17 0.46
C GLN A 64 1.78 -18.63 0.11
N ALA A 65 1.66 -19.01 -1.16
CA ALA A 65 1.93 -20.36 -1.60
C ALA A 65 3.38 -20.78 -1.29
N LYS A 66 3.54 -22.00 -0.76
CA LYS A 66 4.86 -22.55 -0.38
C LYS A 66 5.81 -22.71 -1.57
N SER A 67 5.25 -22.90 -2.77
CA SER A 67 5.96 -23.01 -4.03
C SER A 67 5.05 -22.64 -5.19
N LEU A 68 5.65 -22.29 -6.33
CA LEU A 68 4.92 -22.05 -7.57
C LEU A 68 4.15 -23.29 -8.08
N THR A 69 4.54 -24.49 -7.65
CA THR A 69 3.85 -25.75 -8.00
C THR A 69 2.64 -26.06 -7.11
N SER A 70 2.36 -25.22 -6.10
CA SER A 70 1.18 -25.38 -5.25
C SER A 70 -0.09 -25.31 -6.09
N SER A 71 -1.06 -26.19 -5.80
CA SER A 71 -2.36 -26.20 -6.46
C SER A 71 -3.08 -24.87 -6.26
N PHE A 72 -3.69 -24.35 -7.33
CA PHE A 72 -4.40 -23.09 -7.32
C PHE A 72 -5.55 -23.10 -8.35
N GLY A 73 -6.79 -23.07 -7.86
CA GLY A 73 -8.00 -23.27 -8.66
C GLY A 73 -8.26 -24.74 -8.97
N ASN A 74 -9.03 -25.02 -10.03
CA ASN A 74 -9.56 -26.37 -10.28
C ASN A 74 -8.46 -27.39 -10.68
N SER A 75 -7.57 -27.00 -11.60
CA SER A 75 -6.56 -27.91 -12.16
C SER A 75 -5.26 -27.19 -12.51
N SER A 76 -5.00 -26.04 -11.89
CA SER A 76 -3.82 -25.21 -12.15
C SER A 76 -2.95 -25.07 -10.91
N THR A 77 -1.82 -24.38 -11.09
CA THR A 77 -0.86 -24.03 -10.05
C THR A 77 -0.68 -22.52 -9.97
N VAL A 78 -0.01 -22.03 -8.93
CA VAL A 78 0.40 -20.62 -8.85
C VAL A 78 1.33 -20.24 -10.01
N GLN A 79 2.18 -21.15 -10.47
CA GLN A 79 2.99 -20.95 -11.67
C GLN A 79 2.13 -20.65 -12.90
N ALA A 80 1.05 -21.40 -13.09
CA ALA A 80 0.16 -21.20 -14.23
C ALA A 80 -0.54 -19.83 -14.17
N LEU A 81 -0.92 -19.37 -12.97
CA LEU A 81 -1.42 -18.00 -12.75
C LEU A 81 -0.36 -16.96 -13.17
N ASP A 82 0.87 -17.08 -12.66
CA ASP A 82 1.95 -16.13 -12.94
C ASP A 82 2.29 -16.07 -14.43
N GLU A 83 2.34 -17.22 -15.10
CA GLU A 83 2.61 -17.32 -16.54
C GLU A 83 1.47 -16.69 -17.36
N ASN A 84 0.22 -16.90 -16.95
CA ASN A 84 -0.95 -16.27 -17.59
C ASN A 84 -0.94 -14.75 -17.41
N ILE A 85 -0.69 -14.25 -16.20
CA ILE A 85 -0.60 -12.79 -15.94
C ILE A 85 0.55 -12.18 -16.76
N LYS A 86 1.71 -12.83 -16.78
CA LYS A 86 2.86 -12.37 -17.57
C LYS A 86 2.56 -12.34 -19.06
N SER A 87 1.92 -13.40 -19.59
CA SER A 87 1.50 -13.48 -20.99
C SER A 87 0.48 -12.38 -21.32
N TRP A 88 -0.51 -12.19 -20.45
CA TRP A 88 -1.52 -11.14 -20.60
C TRP A 88 -0.88 -9.75 -20.69
N TRP A 89 0.04 -9.41 -19.77
CA TRP A 89 0.77 -8.14 -19.81
C TRP A 89 1.60 -7.96 -21.08
N LYS A 90 2.22 -9.02 -21.58
CA LYS A 90 3.01 -8.99 -22.82
C LYS A 90 2.12 -8.71 -24.02
N ASN A 91 0.92 -9.27 -24.05
CA ASN A 91 -0.02 -9.17 -25.17
C ASN A 91 -0.91 -7.92 -25.11
N LEU A 92 -0.94 -7.22 -23.97
CA LEU A 92 -1.78 -6.04 -23.76
C LEU A 92 -1.43 -4.85 -24.66
N GLY A 93 -0.16 -4.74 -25.08
CA GLY A 93 0.34 -3.64 -25.89
C GLY A 93 0.01 -2.25 -25.31
N ASP A 94 -0.49 -1.36 -26.16
CA ASP A 94 -0.82 0.03 -25.79
C ASP A 94 -2.06 0.17 -24.89
N SER A 95 -2.88 -0.88 -24.76
CA SER A 95 -4.08 -0.87 -23.92
C SER A 95 -3.76 -0.68 -22.43
N LYS A 96 -2.50 -0.88 -22.00
CA LYS A 96 -2.04 -0.59 -20.63
C LYS A 96 -2.38 0.83 -20.18
N ALA A 97 -2.32 1.82 -21.07
CA ALA A 97 -2.67 3.20 -20.75
C ALA A 97 -4.16 3.34 -20.41
N LYS A 98 -5.04 2.61 -21.10
CA LYS A 98 -6.48 2.63 -20.87
C LYS A 98 -6.85 2.03 -19.51
N TYR A 99 -6.24 0.90 -19.13
CA TYR A 99 -6.43 0.33 -17.80
C TYR A 99 -5.98 1.29 -16.68
N ARG A 100 -4.90 2.05 -16.89
CA ARG A 100 -4.47 3.09 -15.94
C ARG A 100 -5.45 4.26 -15.86
N ASP A 101 -6.02 4.67 -16.99
CA ASP A 101 -7.07 5.69 -17.03
C ASP A 101 -8.33 5.24 -16.29
N ILE A 102 -8.84 4.03 -16.61
CA ILE A 102 -9.96 3.40 -15.91
C ILE A 102 -9.68 3.34 -14.41
N HIS A 103 -8.49 2.87 -14.02
CA HIS A 103 -8.12 2.81 -12.61
C HIS A 103 -8.16 4.17 -11.95
N SER A 104 -7.56 5.19 -12.57
CA SER A 104 -7.52 6.54 -12.01
C SER A 104 -8.92 7.15 -11.84
N ARG A 105 -9.85 6.84 -12.75
CA ARG A 105 -11.24 7.33 -12.70
C ARG A 105 -12.13 6.57 -11.72
N ARG A 106 -11.93 5.26 -11.56
CA ARG A 106 -12.88 4.35 -10.86
C ARG A 106 -12.42 3.92 -9.48
N PHE A 107 -11.11 3.70 -9.31
CA PHE A 107 -10.55 3.04 -8.14
C PHE A 107 -9.46 3.89 -7.44
N GLY A 108 -8.84 4.82 -8.16
CA GLY A 108 -7.78 5.68 -7.67
C GLY A 108 -8.30 6.79 -6.76
N ILE A 109 -7.53 7.14 -5.74
CA ILE A 109 -7.79 8.33 -4.93
C ILE A 109 -7.62 9.61 -5.78
N PRO A 110 -8.57 10.56 -5.76
CA PRO A 110 -8.40 11.86 -6.40
C PRO A 110 -7.19 12.64 -5.86
N SER A 111 -6.42 13.29 -6.75
CA SER A 111 -5.22 14.04 -6.37
C SER A 111 -5.47 15.10 -5.29
N ALA A 112 -6.60 15.82 -5.36
CA ALA A 112 -6.97 16.82 -4.37
C ALA A 112 -7.18 16.20 -2.97
N GLN A 113 -7.86 15.06 -2.89
CA GLN A 113 -8.09 14.35 -1.64
C GLN A 113 -6.78 13.77 -1.07
N PHE A 114 -5.90 13.25 -1.93
CA PHE A 114 -4.58 12.81 -1.48
C PHE A 114 -3.74 13.97 -0.91
N LYS A 115 -3.76 15.13 -1.57
CA LYS A 115 -3.05 16.33 -1.11
C LYS A 115 -3.58 16.82 0.23
N ALA A 116 -4.89 16.72 0.46
CA ALA A 116 -5.52 17.11 1.72
C ALA A 116 -4.98 16.34 2.93
N LEU A 117 -4.41 15.14 2.75
CA LEU A 117 -3.75 14.38 3.84
C LEU A 117 -2.55 15.11 4.45
N PHE A 118 -1.98 16.08 3.74
CA PHE A 118 -0.79 16.83 4.16
C PHE A 118 -1.10 18.28 4.55
N ILE A 119 -2.35 18.72 4.41
CA ILE A 119 -2.78 20.09 4.68
C ILE A 119 -3.58 20.06 5.97
N SER A 120 -3.01 20.58 7.05
CA SER A 120 -3.66 20.72 8.35
C SER A 120 -3.26 22.04 8.99
N ASP A 121 -4.16 22.62 9.78
CA ASP A 121 -3.86 23.75 10.66
C ASP A 121 -2.98 23.33 11.85
N SER A 122 -2.93 22.03 12.14
CA SER A 122 -2.05 21.43 13.14
C SER A 122 -0.79 20.84 12.51
N GLU A 123 0.25 20.69 13.34
CA GLU A 123 1.48 20.02 12.93
C GLU A 123 1.19 18.57 12.48
N LEU A 124 1.78 18.16 11.36
CA LEU A 124 1.62 16.81 10.84
C LEU A 124 2.19 15.79 11.84
N ALA A 125 1.35 14.84 12.25
CA ALA A 125 1.71 13.78 13.18
C ALA A 125 1.48 12.39 12.59
N CYS A 126 2.23 11.42 13.09
CA CYS A 126 2.01 10.02 12.78
C CYS A 126 0.61 9.60 13.28
N ALA A 127 -0.24 9.11 12.39
CA ALA A 127 -1.59 8.65 12.71
C ALA A 127 -1.64 7.56 13.81
N TYR A 128 -0.53 6.85 14.03
CA TYR A 128 -0.43 5.78 15.01
C TYR A 128 0.24 6.26 16.31
N CYS A 129 1.55 6.53 16.29
CA CYS A 129 2.30 6.85 17.52
C CYS A 129 2.32 8.34 17.90
N GLN A 130 1.65 9.20 17.14
CA GLN A 130 1.49 10.65 17.41
C GLN A 130 2.78 11.48 17.46
N ILE A 131 3.95 10.92 17.12
CA ILE A 131 5.15 11.74 16.91
C ILE A 131 4.91 12.72 15.76
N THR A 132 5.28 13.98 15.96
CA THR A 132 5.17 15.02 14.92
C THR A 132 6.37 15.05 13.98
N ASP A 133 6.21 15.64 12.80
CA ASP A 133 7.30 15.77 11.81
C ASP A 133 8.48 16.59 12.39
N ALA A 134 8.23 17.67 13.14
CA ALA A 134 9.29 18.45 13.76
C ALA A 134 9.98 17.69 14.89
N GLN A 135 9.22 17.02 15.77
CA GLN A 135 9.79 16.15 16.80
C GLN A 135 10.69 15.08 16.19
N PHE A 136 10.24 14.46 15.11
CA PHE A 136 10.99 13.43 14.42
C PHE A 136 12.25 14.00 13.76
N LYS A 137 12.18 15.18 13.17
CA LYS A 137 13.34 15.90 12.64
C LYS A 137 14.36 16.22 13.75
N THR A 138 13.92 16.68 14.91
CA THR A 138 14.78 16.90 16.08
C THR A 138 15.54 15.64 16.47
N LEU A 139 14.87 14.48 16.52
CA LEU A 139 15.53 13.21 16.82
C LEU A 139 16.56 12.81 15.77
N ILE A 140 16.31 13.05 14.48
CA ILE A 140 17.28 12.79 13.41
C ILE A 140 18.50 13.69 13.56
N ASP A 141 18.29 15.01 13.71
CA ASP A 141 19.36 16.00 13.77
C ASP A 141 20.24 15.78 15.02
N ALA A 142 19.64 15.38 16.14
CA ALA A 142 20.33 15.00 17.37
C ALA A 142 20.93 13.58 17.35
N ARG A 143 20.91 12.89 16.20
CA ARG A 143 21.42 11.51 16.01
C ARG A 143 20.83 10.48 16.98
N GLN A 144 19.59 10.70 17.42
CA GLN A 144 18.83 9.77 18.25
C GLN A 144 18.12 8.67 17.44
N ILE A 145 18.20 8.73 16.11
CA ILE A 145 17.68 7.72 15.20
C ILE A 145 18.85 6.86 14.65
N GLN A 146 18.77 5.54 14.85
CA GLN A 146 19.87 4.61 14.56
C GLN A 146 19.64 3.74 13.30
N THR A 147 18.54 3.94 12.55
CA THR A 147 18.27 3.10 11.38
C THR A 147 19.23 3.39 10.24
N LYS A 148 19.76 2.34 9.60
CA LYS A 148 20.54 2.45 8.36
C LYS A 148 19.72 2.89 7.14
N ARG A 149 18.40 3.01 7.28
CA ARG A 149 17.47 3.26 6.17
C ARG A 149 17.25 4.74 5.88
N LEU A 150 17.69 5.70 6.71
CA LEU A 150 17.36 7.13 6.56
C LEU A 150 17.65 7.72 5.17
N ARG A 151 18.65 7.18 4.45
CA ARG A 151 18.97 7.59 3.07
C ARG A 151 17.85 7.25 2.07
N THR A 152 17.11 6.16 2.30
CA THR A 152 16.10 5.65 1.36
C THR A 152 14.69 5.64 1.91
N ARG A 153 14.49 5.46 3.22
CA ARG A 153 13.20 5.43 3.91
C ARG A 153 13.32 5.92 5.37
N GLY A 154 12.23 6.44 5.91
CA GLY A 154 12.13 6.80 7.32
C GLY A 154 12.79 8.10 7.74
N SER A 155 13.25 8.92 6.79
CA SER A 155 13.58 10.35 7.03
C SER A 155 12.36 11.27 6.88
N THR A 156 11.25 10.74 6.36
CA THR A 156 9.98 11.45 6.18
C THR A 156 8.84 10.47 6.47
N PHE A 157 7.65 10.98 6.76
CA PHE A 157 6.46 10.15 6.94
C PHE A 157 6.09 9.39 5.65
N GLU A 158 5.40 8.29 5.80
CA GLU A 158 4.99 7.35 4.76
C GLU A 158 3.47 7.29 4.66
N ILE A 159 2.98 6.65 3.60
CA ILE A 159 1.55 6.38 3.40
C ILE A 159 1.34 4.90 3.66
N ASP A 160 0.49 4.62 4.64
CA ASP A 160 0.02 3.28 4.97
C ASP A 160 -1.45 3.08 4.55
N CYS A 161 -1.85 1.81 4.38
CA CYS A 161 -3.24 1.40 4.23
C CYS A 161 -3.69 0.79 5.56
N ARG A 162 -4.61 1.45 6.28
CA ARG A 162 -5.11 1.01 7.59
C ARG A 162 -5.58 -0.43 7.53
N GLU A 163 -6.38 -0.74 6.52
CA GLU A 163 -6.82 -2.08 6.18
C GLU A 163 -6.23 -2.48 4.82
N PRO A 164 -5.25 -3.39 4.75
CA PRO A 164 -4.59 -3.71 3.51
C PRO A 164 -5.57 -4.09 2.41
N HIS A 165 -6.53 -4.98 2.69
CA HIS A 165 -7.47 -5.50 1.70
C HIS A 165 -8.33 -4.44 1.00
N LEU A 166 -8.53 -3.27 1.62
CA LEU A 166 -9.27 -2.14 1.02
C LEU A 166 -8.44 -1.30 0.05
N GLY A 167 -7.12 -1.48 0.00
CA GLY A 167 -6.23 -0.76 -0.91
C GLY A 167 -6.13 0.76 -0.65
N TYR A 168 -5.68 1.52 -1.63
CA TYR A 168 -5.40 2.95 -1.48
C TYR A 168 -6.65 3.83 -1.70
N THR A 169 -7.61 3.75 -0.78
CA THR A 169 -8.85 4.55 -0.81
C THR A 169 -8.81 5.70 0.19
N ILE A 170 -9.61 6.75 -0.03
CA ILE A 170 -9.56 8.00 0.76
C ILE A 170 -9.62 7.76 2.28
N ASN A 171 -10.51 6.88 2.75
CA ASN A 171 -10.72 6.63 4.18
C ASN A 171 -9.78 5.58 4.75
N ASN A 172 -8.94 4.97 3.91
CA ASN A 172 -8.03 3.90 4.30
C ASN A 172 -6.57 4.34 4.36
N LEU A 173 -6.25 5.56 3.94
CA LEU A 173 -4.87 6.07 4.00
C LEU A 173 -4.55 6.62 5.38
N ALA A 174 -3.35 6.29 5.86
CA ALA A 174 -2.78 6.86 7.08
C ALA A 174 -1.40 7.45 6.79
N ILE A 175 -1.20 8.71 7.19
CA ILE A 175 0.13 9.30 7.26
C ILE A 175 0.81 8.79 8.53
N CYS A 176 1.94 8.11 8.40
CA CYS A 176 2.59 7.49 9.55
C CYS A 176 4.12 7.55 9.46
N CYS A 177 4.81 7.42 10.59
CA CYS A 177 6.25 7.27 10.58
C CYS A 177 6.66 5.88 10.08
N TYR A 178 7.88 5.78 9.56
CA TYR A 178 8.44 4.52 9.02
C TYR A 178 8.38 3.36 10.02
N TRP A 179 8.66 3.59 11.30
CA TRP A 179 8.63 2.55 12.33
C TRP A 179 7.22 1.99 12.54
N CYS A 180 6.20 2.85 12.56
CA CYS A 180 4.82 2.37 12.71
C CYS A 180 4.38 1.60 11.47
N ASN A 181 4.65 2.11 10.26
CA ASN A 181 4.31 1.40 9.03
C ASN A 181 4.97 0.01 8.98
N ASN A 182 6.27 -0.08 9.30
CA ASN A 182 6.99 -1.34 9.26
C ASN A 182 6.62 -2.30 10.40
N ALA A 183 6.17 -1.79 11.55
CA ALA A 183 5.75 -2.63 12.67
C ALA A 183 4.30 -3.11 12.52
N LYS A 184 3.41 -2.29 11.95
CA LYS A 184 2.03 -2.67 11.64
C LYS A 184 1.97 -3.73 10.54
N THR A 185 2.76 -3.53 9.47
CA THR A 185 2.75 -4.39 8.27
C THR A 185 1.35 -4.50 7.65
N ASP A 186 1.17 -5.49 6.75
CA ASP A 186 -0.15 -5.87 6.25
C ASP A 186 -0.87 -6.88 7.18
N GLU A 187 -0.30 -7.17 8.36
CA GLU A 187 -0.80 -8.18 9.31
C GLU A 187 -1.86 -7.61 10.28
N PHE A 188 -1.55 -6.50 10.96
CA PHE A 188 -2.39 -6.00 12.05
C PHE A 188 -3.42 -5.00 11.54
N THR A 189 -4.64 -5.12 12.05
CA THR A 189 -5.64 -4.05 12.00
C THR A 189 -5.14 -2.83 12.80
N GLU A 190 -5.75 -1.67 12.58
CA GLU A 190 -5.43 -0.47 13.35
C GLU A 190 -5.64 -0.67 14.87
N ASP A 191 -6.70 -1.39 15.25
CA ASP A 191 -7.04 -1.63 16.65
C ASP A 191 -6.05 -2.58 17.33
N GLU A 192 -5.64 -3.65 16.65
CA GLU A 192 -4.58 -4.55 17.14
C GLU A 192 -3.24 -3.84 17.28
N PHE A 193 -2.93 -2.91 16.37
CA PHE A 193 -1.64 -2.21 16.36
C PHE A 193 -1.58 -1.05 17.36
N ARG A 194 -2.72 -0.48 17.77
CA ARG A 194 -2.81 0.67 18.68
C ARG A 194 -1.92 0.58 19.94
N PRO A 195 -1.98 -0.50 20.75
CA PRO A 195 -1.11 -0.59 21.95
C PRO A 195 0.38 -0.59 21.63
N VAL A 196 0.78 -1.14 20.47
CA VAL A 196 2.17 -1.13 20.00
C VAL A 196 2.58 0.29 19.59
N ALA A 197 1.71 0.99 18.85
CA ALA A 197 1.94 2.36 18.43
C ALA A 197 2.11 3.32 19.62
N GLU A 198 1.29 3.17 20.66
CA GLU A 198 1.42 3.95 21.89
C GLU A 198 2.75 3.70 22.60
N ALA A 199 3.21 2.45 22.65
CA ALA A 199 4.51 2.11 23.21
C ALA A 199 5.66 2.74 22.42
N LEU A 200 5.59 2.71 21.09
CA LEU A 200 6.54 3.42 20.22
C LEU A 200 6.51 4.93 20.49
N GLY A 201 5.33 5.52 20.64
CA GLY A 201 5.14 6.93 20.99
C GLY A 201 5.87 7.29 22.28
N ARG A 202 5.71 6.50 23.35
CA ARG A 202 6.41 6.70 24.62
C ARG A 202 7.92 6.66 24.48
N VAL A 203 8.47 5.73 23.68
CA VAL A 203 9.92 5.66 23.42
C VAL A 203 10.42 6.94 22.74
N TRP A 204 9.67 7.48 21.78
CA TRP A 204 10.04 8.75 21.15
C TRP A 204 10.04 9.92 22.13
N GLN A 205 9.01 10.02 22.96
CA GLN A 205 8.92 11.08 23.97
C GLN A 205 10.04 11.00 25.02
N GLN A 206 10.44 9.79 25.40
CA GLN A 206 11.60 9.59 26.29
C GLN A 206 12.90 10.10 25.65
N ARG A 207 13.14 9.78 24.37
CA ARG A 207 14.33 10.27 23.66
C ARG A 207 14.33 11.79 23.53
N LEU A 208 13.18 12.39 23.21
CA LEU A 208 13.03 13.85 23.14
C LEU A 208 13.31 14.51 24.49
N SER A 209 12.74 13.98 25.56
CA SER A 209 12.93 14.51 26.93
C SER A 209 14.39 14.44 27.37
N ALA A 210 15.10 13.37 27.01
CA ALA A 210 16.52 13.22 27.30
C ALA A 210 17.40 14.27 26.61
N LEU A 211 16.97 14.82 25.46
CA LEU A 211 17.68 15.92 24.79
C LEU A 211 17.49 17.27 25.49
N SER A 212 16.37 17.48 26.17
CA SER A 212 16.09 18.72 26.91
C SER A 212 16.73 18.74 28.31
N ALA A 213 17.20 17.59 28.79
CA ALA A 213 17.86 17.45 30.09
C ALA A 213 19.40 17.60 30.02
N THR A 214 19.95 17.76 28.82
CA THR A 214 21.38 17.96 28.51
C THR A 214 21.65 19.37 28.01
#